data_AF-A0A8H5MBB8-F1
#
_entry.id   AF-A0A8H5MBB8-F1
#
_cell.length_a   1.000
_cell.length_b   1.000
_cell.length_c   1.000
_cell.angle_alpha   90.00
_cell.angle_beta   90.00
_cell.angle_gamma   90.00
#
_symmetry.space_group_name_H-M   'P 1'
#
loop_
_entity.id
_entity.type
_entity.pdbx_description
1 polymer ?
#
loop_
_entity_poly.entity_id
_entity_poly.type
_entity_poly.pdbx_seq_one_letter_code
_entity_poly.pdbx_strand_id
1 'polypeptide(L)'
;MRMSQPAKSRRPHSYFSLPLVCPPRTSMKFPVSVLAVTLALTSLSLANPAHLVSRVPDPVSCIEYEKYLGTYHLSYEPSCINLVESCKDTIISNNATDIWGIKSCVAAATCQGVVPLISIIQCEATNVTVPDPAQLNNLNYNIYAGIVGQCAWQEGGCPITQQNYIDFVYGALSDVGTSSWPDVNSVIDNWWQYITKWTATGETVPYTNFNDWLHYSNSS
;
A
#
# COMPACT_ATOMS: atom_id res chain seq x y z
N MET A 1 -46.00 -25.63 32.44
CA MET A 1 -45.33 -26.58 31.51
C MET A 1 -43.85 -26.56 31.83
N ARG A 2 -43.40 -27.37 32.78
CA ARG A 2 -42.74 -28.68 32.60
C ARG A 2 -41.55 -28.66 31.62
N MET A 3 -40.39 -28.81 32.25
CA MET A 3 -39.04 -29.12 31.75
C MET A 3 -39.02 -30.18 30.64
N SER A 4 -38.02 -30.07 29.76
CA SER A 4 -37.14 -31.21 29.41
C SER A 4 -35.92 -30.75 28.60
N GLN A 5 -34.75 -30.83 29.23
CA GLN A 5 -33.47 -31.13 28.56
C GLN A 5 -33.34 -32.66 28.43
N PRO A 6 -32.73 -33.15 27.34
CA PRO A 6 -31.63 -34.13 27.47
C PRO A 6 -30.58 -33.94 26.36
N ALA A 7 -29.39 -34.55 26.31
CA ALA A 7 -28.61 -35.33 27.25
C ALA A 7 -27.14 -35.32 26.79
N LYS A 8 -26.31 -35.57 27.78
CA LYS A 8 -24.86 -35.82 27.83
C LYS A 8 -24.43 -37.00 26.94
N SER A 9 -23.38 -36.85 26.15
CA SER A 9 -22.56 -37.98 25.65
C SER A 9 -21.09 -37.75 26.04
N ARG A 10 -20.44 -38.83 26.47
CA ARG A 10 -19.19 -38.85 27.26
C ARG A 10 -18.26 -39.93 26.66
N ARG A 11 -16.95 -39.62 26.66
CA ARG A 11 -15.74 -40.49 26.62
C ARG A 11 -15.13 -40.82 25.24
N PRO A 12 -13.86 -41.30 25.17
CA PRO A 12 -12.74 -41.20 26.12
C PRO A 12 -11.38 -40.74 25.51
N HIS A 13 -10.48 -40.38 26.43
CA HIS A 13 -9.01 -40.45 26.44
C HIS A 13 -8.23 -40.96 25.22
N SER A 14 -7.16 -40.23 24.89
CA SER A 14 -5.83 -40.83 24.69
C SER A 14 -4.73 -39.82 25.00
N TYR A 15 -3.96 -40.12 26.04
CA TYR A 15 -2.67 -39.50 26.36
C TYR A 15 -1.65 -39.94 25.31
N PHE A 16 -0.89 -39.00 24.76
CA PHE A 16 0.37 -39.31 24.08
C PHE A 16 1.48 -38.48 24.73
N SER A 17 2.26 -39.14 25.57
CA SER A 17 3.55 -38.68 26.07
C SER A 17 4.59 -38.88 24.98
N LEU A 18 5.40 -37.85 24.69
CA LEU A 18 6.67 -37.99 23.97
C LEU A 18 7.80 -37.43 24.84
N PRO A 19 8.97 -38.08 24.86
CA PRO A 19 10.02 -37.84 25.85
C PRO A 19 10.90 -36.64 25.51
N LEU A 20 11.32 -35.93 26.57
CA LEU A 20 12.51 -35.09 26.58
C LEU A 20 13.74 -35.94 26.26
N VAL A 21 14.49 -35.55 25.24
CA VAL A 21 15.87 -36.01 25.02
C VAL A 21 16.78 -34.78 25.01
N CYS A 22 17.49 -34.57 26.12
CA CYS A 22 18.64 -33.68 26.19
C CYS A 22 19.87 -34.38 25.57
N PRO A 23 20.64 -33.71 24.70
CA PRO A 23 22.00 -34.13 24.40
C PRO A 23 23.01 -33.60 25.46
N PRO A 24 24.15 -34.28 25.61
CA PRO A 24 25.06 -34.14 26.75
C PRO A 24 25.97 -32.90 26.67
N ARG A 25 26.28 -32.42 27.87
CA ARG A 25 27.30 -31.44 28.22
C ARG A 25 28.68 -32.08 28.11
N THR A 26 29.48 -31.71 27.12
CA THR A 26 30.93 -31.99 27.11
C THR A 26 31.71 -30.69 27.35
N SER A 27 32.34 -30.68 28.52
CA SER A 27 33.38 -29.73 28.92
C SER A 27 34.69 -30.10 28.23
N MET A 28 35.31 -29.16 27.53
CA MET A 28 36.75 -29.22 27.26
C MET A 28 37.36 -27.83 27.46
N LYS A 29 38.23 -27.74 28.47
CA LYS A 29 39.18 -26.66 28.70
C LYS A 29 40.41 -26.94 27.85
N PHE A 30 41.08 -25.93 27.30
CA PHE A 30 42.51 -25.59 27.49
C PHE A 30 42.93 -24.50 26.45
N PRO A 31 43.96 -23.70 26.77
CA PRO A 31 44.15 -22.33 26.28
C PRO A 31 45.21 -22.25 25.17
N VAL A 32 45.05 -21.30 24.24
CA VAL A 32 46.19 -20.69 23.54
C VAL A 32 45.80 -19.26 23.16
N SER A 33 46.51 -18.29 23.75
CA SER A 33 46.57 -16.91 23.30
C SER A 33 47.19 -16.83 21.91
N VAL A 34 46.50 -16.19 20.97
CA VAL A 34 47.13 -15.48 19.85
C VAL A 34 46.46 -14.12 19.76
N LEU A 35 47.23 -13.07 20.07
CA LEU A 35 46.86 -11.69 19.78
C LEU A 35 46.71 -11.55 18.27
N ALA A 36 45.48 -11.46 17.78
CA ALA A 36 45.18 -10.92 16.45
C ALA A 36 44.67 -9.49 16.65
N VAL A 37 45.52 -8.51 16.34
CA VAL A 37 45.12 -7.10 16.25
C VAL A 37 44.23 -6.97 15.02
N THR A 38 42.92 -7.00 15.22
CA THR A 38 41.95 -6.66 14.18
C THR A 38 41.88 -5.14 14.07
N LEU A 39 42.41 -4.58 12.97
CA LEU A 39 42.06 -3.23 12.54
C LEU A 39 40.56 -3.22 12.24
N ALA A 40 39.74 -2.76 13.18
CA ALA A 40 38.38 -2.36 12.91
C ALA A 40 38.43 -1.06 12.10
N LEU A 41 38.44 -1.18 10.77
CA LEU A 41 38.07 -0.09 9.87
C LEU A 41 36.59 0.17 10.09
N THR A 42 36.28 1.08 11.02
CA THR A 42 34.95 1.68 11.12
C THR A 42 34.74 2.52 9.86
N SER A 43 34.16 1.91 8.83
CA SER A 43 33.60 2.63 7.70
C SER A 43 32.44 3.47 8.23
N LEU A 44 32.72 4.73 8.55
CA LEU A 44 31.71 5.76 8.67
C LEU A 44 31.13 5.98 7.26
N SER A 45 30.17 5.15 6.88
CA SER A 45 29.26 5.47 5.79
C SER A 45 28.48 6.70 6.23
N LEU A 46 28.98 7.89 5.85
CA LEU A 46 28.15 9.08 5.75
C LEU A 46 27.07 8.73 4.72
N ALA A 47 25.93 8.24 5.21
CA ALA A 47 24.70 8.21 4.43
C ALA A 47 24.43 9.67 4.07
N ASN A 48 24.80 10.04 2.85
CA ASN A 48 24.41 11.31 2.28
C ASN A 48 22.88 11.35 2.40
N PRO A 49 22.27 12.38 3.02
CA PRO A 49 20.81 12.44 3.07
C PRO A 49 20.33 12.37 1.62
N ALA A 50 19.57 11.33 1.30
CA ALA A 50 18.95 11.20 -0.01
C ALA A 50 18.07 12.45 -0.16
N HIS A 51 18.53 13.37 -1.00
CA HIS A 51 17.76 14.57 -1.28
C HIS A 51 16.57 14.12 -2.09
N LEU A 52 15.38 14.20 -1.50
CA LEU A 52 14.13 13.99 -2.21
C LEU A 52 14.12 14.96 -3.39
N VAL A 53 14.02 14.41 -4.60
CA VAL A 53 13.93 15.18 -5.84
C VAL A 53 12.45 15.29 -6.13
N SER A 54 11.90 16.47 -5.88
CA SER A 54 10.60 16.85 -6.41
C SER A 54 10.86 17.56 -7.73
N ARG A 55 10.37 16.99 -8.83
CA ARG A 55 10.34 17.70 -10.11
C ARG A 55 9.00 18.40 -10.22
N VAL A 56 8.88 19.61 -9.65
CA VAL A 56 7.72 20.46 -9.92
C VAL A 56 7.56 20.56 -11.45
N PRO A 57 6.42 20.13 -12.02
CA PRO A 57 6.20 20.20 -13.46
C PRO A 57 6.32 21.64 -13.95
N ASP A 58 6.66 21.82 -15.23
CA ASP A 58 6.64 23.17 -15.80
C ASP A 58 5.20 23.71 -15.87
N PRO A 59 5.00 25.04 -15.93
CA PRO A 59 3.66 25.63 -15.90
C PRO A 59 2.72 25.12 -17.00
N VAL A 60 3.23 24.70 -18.16
CA VAL A 60 2.39 24.17 -19.24
C VAL A 60 1.88 22.79 -18.88
N SER A 61 2.74 21.92 -18.34
CA SER A 61 2.31 20.62 -17.83
C SER A 61 1.31 20.74 -16.68
N CYS A 62 1.46 21.72 -15.79
CA CYS A 62 0.47 21.96 -14.73
C CYS A 62 -0.92 22.28 -15.30
N ILE A 63 -1.01 23.16 -16.30
CA ILE A 63 -2.27 23.48 -16.98
C ILE A 63 -2.88 22.25 -17.66
N GLU A 64 -2.04 21.40 -18.25
CA GLU A 64 -2.49 20.17 -18.89
C GLU A 64 -3.10 19.19 -17.88
N TYR A 65 -2.41 18.95 -16.76
CA TYR A 65 -2.93 18.05 -15.73
C TYR A 65 -4.22 18.56 -15.08
N GLU A 66 -4.34 19.87 -14.85
CA GLU A 66 -5.60 20.47 -14.37
C GLU A 66 -6.74 20.28 -15.38
N LYS A 67 -6.46 20.41 -16.68
CA LYS A 67 -7.47 20.27 -17.74
C LYS A 67 -8.02 18.84 -17.86
N TYR A 68 -7.20 17.83 -17.58
CA TYR A 68 -7.57 16.42 -17.70
C TYR A 68 -7.82 15.75 -16.33
N LEU A 69 -8.17 16.56 -15.33
CA LEU A 69 -8.57 16.08 -14.01
C LEU A 69 -9.74 15.09 -14.12
N GLY A 70 -9.64 13.96 -13.42
CA GLY A 70 -10.59 12.86 -13.46
C GLY A 70 -10.59 12.06 -14.76
N THR A 71 -9.59 12.25 -15.63
CA THR A 71 -9.44 11.46 -16.87
C THR A 71 -8.29 10.47 -16.74
N TYR A 72 -8.54 9.22 -17.11
CA TYR A 72 -7.50 8.18 -17.20
C TYR A 72 -7.78 7.27 -18.41
N HIS A 73 -6.75 7.05 -19.24
CA HIS A 73 -6.88 6.36 -20.53
C HIS A 73 -8.07 6.85 -21.38
N LEU A 74 -8.21 8.17 -21.52
CA LEU A 74 -9.28 8.85 -22.28
C LEU A 74 -10.70 8.64 -21.70
N SER A 75 -10.82 8.02 -20.53
CA SER A 75 -12.09 7.83 -19.83
C SER A 75 -12.21 8.87 -18.73
N TYR A 76 -13.19 9.76 -18.87
CA TYR A 76 -13.51 10.79 -17.88
C TYR A 76 -14.51 10.26 -16.85
N GLU A 77 -14.21 10.43 -15.58
CA GLU A 77 -15.04 9.96 -14.48
C GLU A 77 -15.13 11.02 -13.36
N PRO A 78 -16.28 11.70 -13.20
CA PRO A 78 -16.45 12.78 -12.23
C PRO A 78 -16.19 12.35 -10.78
N SER A 79 -16.48 11.09 -10.45
CA SER A 79 -16.20 10.56 -9.11
C SER A 79 -14.70 10.57 -8.78
N CYS A 80 -13.83 10.40 -9.80
CA CYS A 80 -12.39 10.48 -9.63
C CYS A 80 -11.91 11.88 -9.21
N ILE A 81 -12.54 12.95 -9.74
CA ILE A 81 -12.20 14.33 -9.35
C ILE A 81 -12.31 14.51 -7.84
N ASN A 82 -13.39 14.01 -7.23
CA ASN A 82 -13.59 14.12 -5.78
C ASN A 82 -12.48 13.42 -4.97
N LEU A 83 -11.96 12.29 -5.48
CA LEU A 83 -10.84 11.59 -4.85
C LEU A 83 -9.55 12.39 -4.99
N VAL A 84 -9.29 12.95 -6.18
CA VAL A 84 -8.09 13.77 -6.44
C VAL A 84 -8.09 15.04 -5.59
N GLU A 85 -9.21 15.77 -5.57
CA GLU A 85 -9.37 16.98 -4.75
C GLU A 85 -9.22 16.66 -3.27
N SER A 86 -9.89 15.62 -2.76
CA SER A 86 -9.74 15.22 -1.35
C SER A 86 -8.31 14.85 -0.99
N CYS A 87 -7.61 14.10 -1.87
CA CYS A 87 -6.21 13.75 -1.68
C CYS A 87 -5.33 15.00 -1.56
N LYS A 88 -5.46 15.89 -2.55
CA LYS A 88 -4.71 17.14 -2.65
C LYS A 88 -4.94 18.04 -1.45
N ASP A 89 -6.19 18.26 -1.07
CA ASP A 89 -6.58 19.07 0.08
C ASP A 89 -6.01 18.50 1.38
N THR A 90 -6.02 17.17 1.53
CA THR A 90 -5.45 16.50 2.70
C THR A 90 -3.93 16.69 2.78
N ILE A 91 -3.23 16.56 1.64
CA ILE A 91 -1.78 16.76 1.56
C ILE A 91 -1.40 18.20 1.92
N ILE A 92 -2.06 19.18 1.29
CA ILE A 92 -1.76 20.60 1.46
C ILE A 92 -2.12 21.05 2.88
N SER A 93 -3.30 20.69 3.38
CA SER A 93 -3.79 21.15 4.69
C SER A 93 -3.00 20.55 5.85
N ASN A 94 -2.55 19.31 5.73
CA ASN A 94 -1.81 18.63 6.79
C ASN A 94 -0.29 18.72 6.62
N ASN A 95 0.19 19.41 5.58
CA ASN A 95 1.60 19.46 5.21
C ASN A 95 2.23 18.05 5.10
N ALA A 96 1.46 17.09 4.57
CA ALA A 96 1.83 15.68 4.53
C ALA A 96 2.63 15.36 3.26
N THR A 97 3.70 14.57 3.39
CA THR A 97 4.52 14.13 2.25
C THR A 97 4.28 12.67 1.87
N ASP A 98 3.57 11.93 2.73
CA ASP A 98 3.23 10.52 2.53
C ASP A 98 1.89 10.37 1.79
N ILE A 99 1.94 10.47 0.47
CA ILE A 99 0.75 10.33 -0.40
C ILE A 99 0.15 8.93 -0.26
N TRP A 100 0.98 7.89 -0.19
CA TRP A 100 0.51 6.51 -0.05
C TRP A 100 0.09 6.15 1.38
N GLY A 101 0.14 7.13 2.30
CA GLY A 101 -0.46 7.10 3.62
C GLY A 101 -1.91 7.59 3.69
N ILE A 102 -2.46 8.10 2.58
CA ILE A 102 -3.80 8.70 2.52
C ILE A 102 -4.72 7.87 1.60
N LYS A 103 -5.85 7.41 2.12
CA LYS A 103 -6.78 6.51 1.41
C LYS A 103 -7.29 7.12 0.10
N SER A 104 -7.73 8.39 0.12
CA SER A 104 -8.20 9.10 -1.08
C SER A 104 -7.11 9.24 -2.13
N CYS A 105 -5.85 9.44 -1.74
CA CYS A 105 -4.73 9.50 -2.68
C CYS A 105 -4.45 8.17 -3.36
N VAL A 106 -4.46 7.06 -2.62
CA VAL A 106 -4.30 5.72 -3.19
C VAL A 106 -5.44 5.41 -4.16
N ALA A 107 -6.68 5.76 -3.81
CA ALA A 107 -7.83 5.58 -4.70
C ALA A 107 -7.74 6.48 -5.94
N ALA A 108 -7.41 7.77 -5.76
CA ALA A 108 -7.23 8.73 -6.83
C ALA A 108 -6.16 8.28 -7.83
N ALA A 109 -5.03 7.73 -7.36
CA ALA A 109 -3.96 7.25 -8.23
C ALA A 109 -4.47 6.20 -9.23
N THR A 110 -5.45 5.37 -8.84
CA THR A 110 -6.01 4.33 -9.71
C THR A 110 -6.95 4.86 -10.79
N CYS A 111 -7.56 6.02 -10.58
CA CYS A 111 -8.53 6.61 -11.50
C CYS A 111 -8.05 7.83 -12.27
N GLN A 112 -6.97 8.47 -11.82
CA GLN A 112 -6.30 9.62 -12.44
C GLN A 112 -4.97 9.23 -13.09
N GLY A 113 -4.38 8.13 -12.63
CA GLY A 113 -2.99 7.76 -12.88
C GLY A 113 -2.05 8.29 -11.80
N VAL A 114 -0.99 7.53 -11.54
CA VAL A 114 0.03 7.84 -10.53
C VAL A 114 0.77 9.13 -10.85
N VAL A 115 1.24 9.28 -12.10
CA VAL A 115 2.05 10.43 -12.50
C VAL A 115 1.22 11.70 -12.54
N PRO A 116 0.04 11.74 -13.20
CA PRO A 116 -0.80 12.92 -13.19
C PRO A 116 -1.22 13.33 -11.77
N LEU A 117 -1.59 12.39 -10.89
CA LEU A 117 -1.96 12.73 -9.51
C LEU A 117 -0.83 13.46 -8.76
N ILE A 118 0.38 12.89 -8.80
CA ILE A 118 1.53 13.49 -8.11
C ILE A 118 1.87 14.84 -8.72
N SER A 119 1.85 14.95 -10.05
CA SER A 119 2.08 16.21 -10.75
C SER A 119 1.06 17.29 -10.36
N ILE A 120 -0.23 16.96 -10.28
CA ILE A 120 -1.29 17.88 -9.83
C ILE A 120 -0.96 18.42 -8.44
N ILE A 121 -0.60 17.54 -7.50
CA ILE A 121 -0.25 17.93 -6.14
C ILE A 121 1.01 18.80 -6.13
N GLN A 122 2.04 18.44 -6.91
CA GLN A 122 3.27 19.23 -7.02
C GLN A 122 3.05 20.61 -7.64
N CYS A 123 2.11 20.74 -8.58
CA CYS A 123 1.75 22.02 -9.20
C CYS A 123 1.08 22.99 -8.22
N GLU A 124 0.30 22.50 -7.26
CA GLU A 124 -0.42 23.33 -6.30
C GLU A 124 0.28 23.48 -4.94
N ALA A 125 1.13 22.53 -4.57
CA ALA A 125 1.82 22.51 -3.30
C ALA A 125 2.92 23.59 -3.24
N THR A 126 2.59 24.76 -2.67
CA THR A 126 3.55 25.85 -2.45
C THR A 126 4.42 25.66 -1.19
N ASN A 127 3.93 24.90 -0.20
CA ASN A 127 4.58 24.71 1.11
C ASN A 127 4.98 23.25 1.41
N VAL A 128 4.59 22.30 0.56
CA VAL A 128 4.90 20.87 0.71
C VAL A 128 5.76 20.45 -0.47
N THR A 129 6.85 19.74 -0.21
CA THR A 129 7.65 19.10 -1.26
C THR A 129 7.25 17.64 -1.36
N VAL A 130 6.52 17.30 -2.41
CA VAL A 130 6.17 15.91 -2.74
C VAL A 130 7.23 15.34 -3.70
N PRO A 131 7.94 14.27 -3.34
CA PRO A 131 8.95 13.67 -4.21
C PRO A 131 8.34 12.92 -5.39
N ASP A 132 9.18 12.57 -6.37
CA ASP A 132 8.79 11.71 -7.49
C ASP A 132 8.27 10.34 -6.98
N PRO A 133 7.35 9.66 -7.71
CA PRO A 133 6.68 8.44 -7.22
C PRO A 133 7.63 7.35 -6.72
N ALA A 134 8.77 7.14 -7.38
CA ALA A 134 9.78 6.15 -6.99
C ALA A 134 10.48 6.42 -5.66
N GLN A 135 10.36 7.64 -5.11
CA GLN A 135 10.98 8.08 -3.86
C GLN A 135 9.96 8.23 -2.71
N LEU A 136 8.68 8.00 -2.98
CA LEU A 136 7.66 7.99 -1.93
C LEU A 136 7.86 6.80 -1.00
N ASN A 137 7.30 6.90 0.20
CA ASN A 137 7.25 5.77 1.12
C ASN A 137 6.36 4.68 0.55
N ASN A 138 6.63 3.42 0.90
CA ASN A 138 5.74 2.32 0.53
C ASN A 138 4.30 2.57 1.00
N LEU A 139 3.34 2.02 0.27
CA LEU A 139 1.92 2.00 0.61
C LEU A 139 1.73 1.66 2.09
N ASN A 140 1.06 2.54 2.80
CA ASN A 140 0.78 2.34 4.22
C ASN A 140 0.01 1.04 4.40
N TYR A 141 0.59 0.14 5.20
CA TYR A 141 0.09 -1.22 5.31
C TYR A 141 -1.32 -1.27 5.93
N ASN A 142 -1.74 -0.26 6.70
CA ASN A 142 -3.11 -0.16 7.20
C ASN A 142 -4.11 0.16 6.09
N ILE A 143 -3.72 0.91 5.05
CA ILE A 143 -4.56 1.12 3.87
C ILE A 143 -4.71 -0.20 3.13
N TYR A 144 -3.60 -0.91 2.89
CA TYR A 144 -3.65 -2.24 2.27
C TYR A 144 -4.51 -3.22 3.05
N ALA A 145 -4.33 -3.31 4.38
CA ALA A 145 -5.16 -4.12 5.26
C ALA A 145 -6.63 -3.66 5.27
N GLY A 146 -6.90 -2.39 5.04
CA GLY A 146 -8.25 -1.86 4.83
C GLY A 146 -8.89 -2.35 3.52
N ILE A 147 -8.09 -2.66 2.49
CA ILE A 147 -8.56 -3.20 1.20
C ILE A 147 -8.88 -4.68 1.33
N VAL A 148 -7.92 -5.47 1.81
CA VAL A 148 -8.01 -6.95 1.79
C VAL A 148 -8.57 -7.54 3.09
N GLY A 149 -8.69 -6.74 4.14
CA GLY A 149 -9.18 -7.15 5.45
C GLY A 149 -8.13 -7.83 6.32
N GLN A 150 -8.60 -8.58 7.32
CA GLN A 150 -7.75 -9.19 8.36
C GLN A 150 -6.72 -10.19 7.82
N CYS A 151 -6.95 -10.76 6.63
CA CYS A 151 -6.00 -11.68 6.02
C CYS A 151 -4.69 -11.02 5.58
N ALA A 152 -4.59 -9.68 5.55
CA ALA A 152 -3.32 -8.97 5.34
C ALA A 152 -2.24 -9.41 6.34
N TRP A 153 -2.62 -9.64 7.59
CA TRP A 153 -1.68 -9.92 8.68
C TRP A 153 -1.27 -11.40 8.80
N GLN A 154 -1.73 -12.25 7.88
CA GLN A 154 -1.34 -13.65 7.82
C GLN A 154 0.02 -13.81 7.13
N GLU A 155 0.71 -14.92 7.39
CA GLU A 155 1.96 -15.23 6.68
C GLU A 155 1.70 -15.29 5.17
N GLY A 156 2.43 -14.48 4.40
CA GLY A 156 2.23 -14.31 2.95
C GLY A 156 1.14 -13.31 2.54
N GLY A 157 0.26 -12.90 3.47
CA GLY A 157 -0.86 -11.99 3.21
C GLY A 157 -1.89 -12.54 2.20
N CYS A 158 -2.94 -11.78 1.94
CA CYS A 158 -3.92 -12.08 0.90
C CYS A 158 -3.88 -10.98 -0.17
N PRO A 159 -3.87 -11.34 -1.47
CA PRO A 159 -3.81 -10.35 -2.54
C PRO A 159 -5.14 -9.61 -2.69
N ILE A 160 -5.09 -8.42 -3.29
CA ILE A 160 -6.27 -7.63 -3.65
C ILE A 160 -7.02 -8.37 -4.74
N THR A 161 -8.28 -8.72 -4.47
CA THR A 161 -9.21 -9.22 -5.50
C THR A 161 -9.94 -8.06 -6.17
N GLN A 162 -10.58 -8.31 -7.32
CA GLN A 162 -11.44 -7.31 -7.97
C GLN A 162 -12.51 -6.76 -7.02
N GLN A 163 -13.17 -7.61 -6.22
CA GLN A 163 -14.19 -7.15 -5.27
C GLN A 163 -13.59 -6.27 -4.18
N ASN A 164 -12.42 -6.65 -3.64
CA ASN A 164 -11.74 -5.80 -2.65
C ASN A 164 -11.39 -4.42 -3.23
N TYR A 165 -10.97 -4.38 -4.50
CA TYR A 165 -10.67 -3.13 -5.18
C TYR A 165 -11.93 -2.26 -5.37
N ILE A 166 -13.04 -2.85 -5.81
CA ILE A 166 -14.33 -2.15 -5.94
C ILE A 166 -14.75 -1.58 -4.57
N ASP A 167 -14.76 -2.42 -3.53
CA ASP A 167 -15.16 -2.01 -2.18
C ASP A 167 -14.24 -0.91 -1.64
N PHE A 168 -12.95 -0.97 -1.94
CA PHE A 168 -11.98 0.06 -1.59
C PHE A 168 -12.31 1.41 -2.24
N VAL A 169 -12.57 1.44 -3.55
CA VAL A 169 -12.84 2.68 -4.27
C VAL A 169 -14.17 3.29 -3.83
N TYR A 170 -15.24 2.50 -3.75
CA TYR A 170 -16.52 2.99 -3.25
C TYR A 170 -16.44 3.40 -1.77
N GLY A 171 -15.65 2.69 -0.96
CA GLY A 171 -15.38 3.09 0.41
C GLY A 171 -14.62 4.42 0.49
N ALA A 172 -13.64 4.66 -0.38
CA ALA A 172 -12.94 5.95 -0.45
C ALA A 172 -13.87 7.08 -0.90
N LEU A 173 -14.72 6.84 -1.90
CA LEU A 173 -15.74 7.79 -2.36
C LEU A 173 -16.75 8.13 -1.25
N SER A 174 -17.16 7.13 -0.47
CA SER A 174 -18.00 7.34 0.71
C SER A 174 -17.31 8.19 1.76
N ASP A 175 -16.03 7.93 2.05
CA ASP A 175 -15.27 8.67 3.07
C ASP A 175 -15.08 10.14 2.69
N VAL A 176 -14.93 10.45 1.40
CA VAL A 176 -14.84 11.85 0.92
C VAL A 176 -16.21 12.53 0.78
N GLY A 177 -17.31 11.81 1.00
CA GLY A 177 -18.67 12.36 1.01
C GLY A 177 -19.19 12.79 -0.36
N THR A 178 -18.74 12.15 -1.45
CA THR A 178 -19.22 12.51 -2.80
C THR A 178 -20.67 12.07 -3.05
N SER A 179 -21.36 12.79 -3.93
CA SER A 179 -22.65 12.38 -4.50
C SER A 179 -22.54 11.80 -5.91
N SER A 180 -21.33 11.73 -6.48
CA SER A 180 -21.05 11.17 -7.80
C SER A 180 -20.41 9.80 -7.67
N TRP A 181 -21.01 8.81 -8.32
CA TRP A 181 -20.59 7.41 -8.23
C TRP A 181 -20.31 6.88 -9.63
N PRO A 182 -19.16 6.22 -9.86
CA PRO A 182 -18.85 5.60 -11.14
C PRO A 182 -19.75 4.39 -11.39
N ASP A 183 -19.93 3.99 -12.64
CA ASP A 183 -20.46 2.64 -12.90
C ASP A 183 -19.44 1.58 -12.47
N VAL A 184 -19.90 0.46 -11.91
CA VAL A 184 -18.99 -0.61 -11.46
C VAL A 184 -18.15 -1.18 -12.61
N ASN A 185 -18.67 -1.24 -13.83
CA ASN A 185 -17.90 -1.69 -14.99
C ASN A 185 -16.84 -0.66 -15.36
N SER A 186 -17.11 0.65 -15.19
CA SER A 186 -16.08 1.67 -15.36
C SER A 186 -14.93 1.52 -14.37
N VAL A 187 -15.22 1.20 -13.09
CA VAL A 187 -14.20 0.88 -12.08
C VAL A 187 -13.35 -0.31 -12.50
N ILE A 188 -13.96 -1.35 -13.06
CA ILE A 188 -13.28 -2.56 -13.47
C ILE A 188 -12.45 -2.33 -14.75
N ASP A 189 -13.09 -1.85 -15.80
CA ASP A 189 -12.52 -1.77 -17.15
C ASP A 189 -11.53 -0.62 -17.29
N ASN A 190 -11.82 0.52 -16.66
CA ASN A 190 -10.99 1.72 -16.81
C ASN A 190 -9.91 1.85 -15.75
N TRP A 191 -10.02 1.17 -14.60
CA TRP A 191 -9.06 1.32 -13.49
C TRP A 191 -8.41 -0.01 -13.09
N TRP A 192 -9.20 -0.98 -12.64
CA TRP A 192 -8.69 -2.27 -12.15
C TRP A 192 -7.88 -3.04 -13.19
N GLN A 193 -8.41 -3.15 -14.42
CA GLN A 193 -7.75 -3.89 -15.50
C GLN A 193 -6.38 -3.33 -15.86
N TYR A 194 -6.17 -2.02 -15.76
CA TYR A 194 -4.86 -1.43 -16.02
C TYR A 194 -3.84 -1.79 -14.95
N ILE A 195 -4.27 -1.91 -13.69
CA ILE A 195 -3.42 -2.37 -12.60
C ILE A 195 -3.04 -3.84 -12.82
N THR A 196 -4.01 -4.72 -13.00
CA THR A 196 -3.74 -6.17 -13.17
C THR A 196 -2.93 -6.47 -14.43
N LYS A 197 -3.17 -5.73 -15.52
CA LYS A 197 -2.37 -5.84 -16.75
C LYS A 197 -0.93 -5.41 -16.55
N TRP A 198 -0.69 -4.33 -15.80
CA TRP A 198 0.67 -3.87 -15.51
C TRP A 198 1.40 -4.83 -14.56
N THR A 199 0.73 -5.29 -13.51
CA THR A 199 1.34 -6.17 -12.51
C THR A 199 1.58 -7.58 -13.02
N ALA A 200 0.82 -8.01 -14.04
CA ALA A 200 0.89 -9.35 -14.64
C ALA A 200 0.72 -10.50 -13.62
N THR A 201 -0.08 -10.28 -12.57
CA THR A 201 -0.33 -11.23 -11.47
C THR A 201 -1.60 -12.06 -11.67
N GLY A 202 -2.32 -11.85 -12.77
CA GLY A 202 -3.61 -12.51 -13.04
C GLY A 202 -4.78 -11.74 -12.43
N GLU A 203 -5.73 -12.46 -11.82
CA GLU A 203 -6.98 -11.88 -11.30
C GLU A 203 -6.84 -11.16 -9.95
N THR A 204 -5.69 -11.31 -9.29
CA THR A 204 -5.43 -10.72 -7.98
C THR A 204 -4.08 -10.03 -7.94
N VAL A 205 -3.91 -9.05 -7.05
CA VAL A 205 -2.69 -8.24 -6.95
C VAL A 205 -2.12 -8.27 -5.52
N PRO A 206 -0.97 -8.92 -5.29
CA PRO A 206 -0.29 -8.90 -3.99
C PRO A 206 0.18 -7.49 -3.59
N TYR A 207 0.42 -7.27 -2.30
CA TYR A 207 0.91 -5.99 -1.76
C TYR A 207 2.12 -5.45 -2.53
N THR A 208 3.14 -6.29 -2.73
CA THR A 208 4.40 -5.90 -3.39
C THR A 208 4.14 -5.38 -4.80
N ASN A 209 3.32 -6.06 -5.59
CA ASN A 209 3.01 -5.66 -6.96
C ASN A 209 2.15 -4.39 -7.02
N PHE A 210 1.19 -4.24 -6.11
CA PHE A 210 0.38 -3.02 -6.04
C PHE A 210 1.23 -1.82 -5.58
N ASN A 211 2.12 -2.02 -4.61
CA ASN A 211 3.09 -1.02 -4.18
C ASN A 211 4.02 -0.65 -5.34
N ASP A 212 4.58 -1.62 -6.05
CA ASP A 212 5.45 -1.36 -7.21
C ASP A 212 4.71 -0.59 -8.31
N TRP A 213 3.43 -0.90 -8.54
CA TRP A 213 2.60 -0.15 -9.48
C TRP A 213 2.48 1.33 -9.08
N LEU A 214 2.28 1.63 -7.79
CA LEU A 214 2.23 3.01 -7.27
C LEU A 214 3.55 3.78 -7.43
N HIS A 215 4.69 3.09 -7.57
CA HIS A 215 6.01 3.73 -7.64
C HIS A 215 6.58 3.77 -9.07
N TYR A 216 6.22 2.80 -9.91
CA TYR A 216 6.94 2.53 -11.17
C TYR A 216 6.05 2.37 -12.39
N SER A 217 4.72 2.42 -12.25
CA SER A 217 3.84 2.16 -13.39
C SER A 217 3.90 3.21 -14.50
N ASN A 218 4.34 4.44 -14.18
CA ASN A 218 4.17 5.62 -15.04
C ASN A 218 2.73 5.75 -15.55
N SER A 219 1.76 5.30 -14.74
CA SER A 219 0.34 5.35 -15.06
C SER A 219 -0.10 6.81 -15.26
N SER A 220 -0.62 7.11 -16.44
CA SER A 220 -1.09 8.42 -16.90
C SER A 220 -2.25 8.28 -17.88
#